data_AF-A0A522WYP8-F1
#
_entry.id   AF-A0A522WYP8-F1
#
_cell.length_a   1.000
_cell.length_b   1.000
_cell.length_c   1.000
_cell.angle_alpha   90.00
_cell.angle_beta   90.00
_cell.angle_gamma   90.00
#
_symmetry.space_group_name_H-M   'P 1'
#
loop_
_entity.id
_entity.type
_entity.pdbx_description
1 polymer ?
#
loop_
_entity_poly.entity_id
_entity_poly.type
_entity_poly.pdbx_seq_one_letter_code
_entity_poly.pdbx_strand_id
1 'polypeptide(L)'
;MKKYVLLSLLSLTVANSQADERIVGGVDASPTAYPTIVALISKDSKSNYKGQFCGGSLIAPDWVLTASHCIISETPDSFDVVAGVYDLKRDAGQRIAVKRVIAHPSYNINTLDFDIALVQLKKPITNITPVALNDNRADSLTGVMSTVVGWGNMSADFDFFPHRLQEVQLPIVSNQDCKLVNAQTQASLRQVITDNKMCAGYISGGKDSCQGDSGGPLLIKKNDQFYLAGIVSSGNGCALPLAYGVYTRVANFVDFIDKQIHIDYLAKADINQDGIVDSKDKEAKYVEMQNTTRDYVEQCWLTADMSCGDLNGDKKIDWRDLSKKTANLELAYNTWLETMWRPEQ
;
A
#
# COMPACT_ATOMS: atom_id res chain seq x y z
N MET A 1 -6.75 -21.46 80.48
CA MET A 1 -7.64 -21.46 79.30
C MET A 1 -7.13 -20.37 78.34
N LYS A 2 -6.43 -20.73 77.26
CA LYS A 2 -5.92 -19.78 76.26
C LYS A 2 -7.03 -19.53 75.22
N LYS A 3 -7.47 -18.28 75.07
CA LYS A 3 -8.38 -17.86 73.99
C LYS A 3 -7.53 -17.46 72.77
N TYR A 4 -7.71 -18.15 71.65
CA TYR A 4 -7.17 -17.74 70.35
C TYR A 4 -8.19 -16.83 69.66
N VAL A 5 -7.75 -15.65 69.23
CA VAL A 5 -8.53 -14.75 68.38
C VAL A 5 -8.26 -15.14 66.93
N LEU A 6 -9.28 -15.61 66.21
CA LEU A 6 -9.21 -15.80 64.76
C LEU A 6 -9.36 -14.44 64.08
N LEU A 7 -8.31 -13.98 63.38
CA LEU A 7 -8.42 -12.92 62.39
C LEU A 7 -8.96 -13.52 61.09
N SER A 8 -10.17 -13.12 60.69
CA SER A 8 -10.69 -13.37 59.35
C SER A 8 -10.06 -12.41 58.35
N LEU A 9 -9.20 -12.93 57.47
CA LEU A 9 -8.76 -12.21 56.27
C LEU A 9 -9.91 -12.20 55.26
N LEU A 10 -10.57 -11.05 55.10
CA LEU A 10 -11.38 -10.79 53.92
C LEU A 10 -10.44 -10.48 52.75
N SER A 11 -10.28 -11.44 51.84
CA SER A 11 -9.67 -11.20 50.54
C SER A 11 -10.64 -10.40 49.67
N LEU A 12 -10.37 -9.11 49.51
CA LEU A 12 -10.94 -8.28 48.45
C LEU A 12 -10.43 -8.80 47.11
N THR A 13 -11.25 -9.59 46.41
CA THR A 13 -11.00 -9.89 45.00
C THR A 13 -11.35 -8.64 44.20
N VAL A 14 -10.32 -7.86 43.87
CA VAL A 14 -10.41 -6.89 42.77
C VAL A 14 -10.61 -7.71 41.50
N ALA A 15 -11.80 -7.65 40.91
CA ALA A 15 -12.05 -8.17 39.59
C ALA A 15 -11.18 -7.35 38.62
N ASN A 16 -9.99 -7.86 38.32
CA ASN A 16 -9.15 -7.30 37.28
C ASN A 16 -9.82 -7.64 35.95
N SER A 17 -10.58 -6.70 35.42
CA SER A 17 -11.03 -6.73 34.03
C SER A 17 -9.77 -6.66 33.16
N GLN A 18 -9.20 -7.82 32.82
CA GLN A 18 -8.22 -7.91 31.73
C GLN A 18 -8.93 -7.46 30.46
N ALA A 19 -8.71 -6.20 30.08
CA ALA A 19 -8.93 -5.78 28.70
C ALA A 19 -7.99 -6.64 27.84
N ASP A 20 -8.57 -7.48 27.00
CA ASP A 20 -7.88 -8.30 26.01
C ASP A 20 -7.38 -7.35 24.91
N GLU A 21 -6.20 -6.75 25.10
CA GLU A 21 -5.65 -5.71 24.21
C GLU A 21 -4.87 -6.30 23.04
N ARG A 22 -5.10 -5.71 21.86
CA ARG A 22 -4.97 -6.35 20.55
C ARG A 22 -4.82 -5.25 19.45
N ILE A 23 -3.78 -5.31 18.57
CA ILE A 23 -2.99 -4.17 18.05
C ILE A 23 -2.28 -3.57 19.27
N VAL A 24 -1.04 -3.08 19.20
CA VAL A 24 -0.43 -2.64 20.47
C VAL A 24 -1.31 -1.53 21.06
N GLY A 25 -1.98 -1.82 22.19
CA GLY A 25 -3.06 -1.03 22.81
C GLY A 25 -4.33 -0.75 21.97
N GLY A 26 -4.66 -1.58 20.99
CA GLY A 26 -5.91 -1.55 20.21
C GLY A 26 -7.01 -2.46 20.78
N VAL A 27 -8.15 -2.51 20.09
CA VAL A 27 -9.34 -3.28 20.49
C VAL A 27 -10.02 -3.95 19.30
N ASP A 28 -10.81 -5.01 19.56
CA ASP A 28 -11.65 -5.67 18.54
C ASP A 28 -12.55 -4.60 17.88
N ALA A 29 -12.44 -4.47 16.56
CA ALA A 29 -13.31 -3.57 15.79
C ALA A 29 -14.76 -4.09 15.80
N SER A 30 -15.72 -3.20 15.52
CA SER A 30 -17.09 -3.63 15.24
C SER A 30 -17.13 -4.36 13.87
N PRO A 31 -17.80 -5.52 13.76
CA PRO A 31 -17.82 -6.34 12.53
C PRO A 31 -18.27 -5.64 11.24
N THR A 32 -18.96 -4.50 11.35
CA THR A 32 -19.51 -3.75 10.21
C THR A 32 -18.93 -2.35 10.07
N ALA A 33 -18.00 -1.94 10.93
CA ALA A 33 -17.49 -0.57 10.95
C ALA A 33 -16.60 -0.22 9.75
N TYR A 34 -15.86 -1.21 9.21
CA TYR A 34 -14.82 -0.97 8.20
C TYR A 34 -14.93 -1.92 7.01
N PRO A 35 -16.03 -1.85 6.23
CA PRO A 35 -16.27 -2.79 5.14
C PRO A 35 -15.27 -2.63 3.98
N THR A 36 -14.59 -1.49 3.88
CA THR A 36 -13.65 -1.17 2.80
C THR A 36 -12.26 -1.78 2.99
N ILE A 37 -11.98 -2.38 4.13
CA ILE A 37 -10.68 -3.00 4.40
C ILE A 37 -10.60 -4.34 3.70
N VAL A 38 -9.45 -4.58 3.11
CA VAL A 38 -9.15 -5.83 2.44
C VAL A 38 -7.85 -6.43 2.94
N ALA A 39 -7.74 -7.75 2.88
CA ALA A 39 -6.51 -8.49 3.15
C ALA A 39 -5.87 -8.94 1.84
N LEU A 40 -4.56 -8.75 1.71
CA LEU A 40 -3.76 -9.35 0.64
C LEU A 40 -3.28 -10.73 1.12
N ILE A 41 -3.67 -11.77 0.38
CA ILE A 41 -3.50 -13.17 0.76
C ILE A 41 -2.68 -13.90 -0.29
N SER A 42 -1.59 -14.58 0.09
CA SER A 42 -0.83 -15.43 -0.84
C SER A 42 -1.74 -16.46 -1.51
N LYS A 43 -1.67 -16.58 -2.84
CA LYS A 43 -2.63 -17.35 -3.64
C LYS A 43 -2.66 -18.83 -3.26
N ASP A 44 -1.51 -19.39 -2.92
CA ASP A 44 -1.39 -20.81 -2.53
C ASP A 44 -1.94 -21.10 -1.13
N SER A 45 -2.19 -20.09 -0.29
CA SER A 45 -2.76 -20.29 1.04
C SER A 45 -4.27 -20.49 0.95
N LYS A 46 -4.79 -21.62 1.41
CA LYS A 46 -6.23 -21.85 1.58
C LYS A 46 -6.83 -21.12 2.79
N SER A 47 -6.00 -20.65 3.71
CA SER A 47 -6.43 -19.96 4.92
C SER A 47 -6.16 -18.47 4.77
N ASN A 48 -7.21 -17.65 4.81
CA ASN A 48 -7.07 -16.20 4.80
C ASN A 48 -6.17 -15.75 5.97
N TYR A 49 -6.41 -16.28 7.18
CA TYR A 49 -5.58 -15.98 8.35
C TYR A 49 -4.08 -16.30 8.16
N LYS A 50 -3.73 -17.47 7.60
CA LYS A 50 -2.31 -17.85 7.45
C LYS A 50 -1.64 -17.22 6.23
N GLY A 51 -2.42 -16.87 5.21
CA GLY A 51 -1.90 -16.32 3.96
C GLY A 51 -1.83 -14.81 3.94
N GLN A 52 -2.38 -14.13 4.94
CA GLN A 52 -2.38 -12.68 5.04
C GLN A 52 -0.96 -12.17 5.25
N PHE A 53 -0.53 -11.25 4.38
CA PHE A 53 0.80 -10.64 4.47
C PHE A 53 0.76 -9.11 4.49
N CYS A 54 -0.29 -8.50 3.90
CA CYS A 54 -0.55 -7.07 3.94
C CYS A 54 -2.05 -6.78 4.01
N GLY A 55 -2.39 -5.53 4.28
CA GLY A 55 -3.72 -4.94 4.16
C GLY A 55 -3.86 -4.02 2.94
N GLY A 56 -5.07 -3.53 2.74
CA GLY A 56 -5.40 -2.55 1.71
C GLY A 56 -6.76 -1.90 1.95
N SER A 57 -7.10 -0.93 1.10
CA SER A 57 -8.38 -0.23 1.13
C SER A 57 -9.05 -0.25 -0.25
N LEU A 58 -10.32 -0.64 -0.30
CA LEU A 58 -11.12 -0.53 -1.52
C LEU A 58 -11.45 0.95 -1.81
N ILE A 59 -10.93 1.49 -2.91
CA ILE A 59 -11.08 2.89 -3.32
C ILE A 59 -11.94 3.09 -4.57
N ALA A 60 -12.15 2.01 -5.34
CA ALA A 60 -13.18 1.90 -6.37
C ALA A 60 -13.67 0.43 -6.42
N PRO A 61 -14.77 0.08 -7.12
CA PRO A 61 -15.32 -1.27 -7.11
C PRO A 61 -14.30 -2.37 -7.41
N ASP A 62 -13.34 -2.13 -8.29
CA ASP A 62 -12.28 -3.06 -8.68
C ASP A 62 -10.88 -2.55 -8.37
N TRP A 63 -10.73 -1.49 -7.56
CA TRP A 63 -9.42 -0.92 -7.22
C TRP A 63 -9.16 -0.87 -5.73
N VAL A 64 -8.03 -1.44 -5.34
CA VAL A 64 -7.51 -1.43 -3.97
C VAL A 64 -6.25 -0.57 -3.92
N LEU A 65 -6.18 0.30 -2.91
CA LEU A 65 -5.00 1.06 -2.55
C LEU A 65 -4.24 0.32 -1.43
N THR A 66 -2.93 0.18 -1.58
CA THR A 66 -2.03 -0.44 -0.60
C THR A 66 -0.65 0.21 -0.67
N ALA A 67 0.34 -0.32 0.04
CA ALA A 67 1.72 0.15 0.01
C ALA A 67 2.52 -0.51 -1.13
N SER A 68 3.49 0.20 -1.71
CA SER A 68 4.38 -0.36 -2.73
C SER A 68 5.24 -1.49 -2.17
N HIS A 69 5.70 -1.38 -0.92
CA HIS A 69 6.50 -2.43 -0.29
C HIS A 69 5.76 -3.77 -0.16
N CYS A 70 4.42 -3.75 -0.14
CA CYS A 70 3.60 -4.96 -0.11
C CYS A 70 3.58 -5.71 -1.44
N ILE A 71 3.79 -5.03 -2.57
CA ILE A 71 3.55 -5.61 -3.91
C ILE A 71 4.78 -5.60 -4.82
N ILE A 72 5.87 -4.93 -4.45
CA ILE A 72 7.03 -4.76 -5.33
C ILE A 72 7.70 -6.08 -5.72
N SER A 73 7.54 -7.11 -4.89
CA SER A 73 8.04 -8.48 -5.13
C SER A 73 6.93 -9.44 -5.57
N GLU A 74 5.72 -8.94 -5.79
CA GLU A 74 4.53 -9.74 -6.10
C GLU A 74 4.14 -9.61 -7.57
N THR A 75 3.44 -10.63 -8.07
CA THR A 75 2.81 -10.61 -9.39
C THR A 75 1.30 -10.73 -9.23
N PRO A 76 0.49 -10.35 -10.24
CA PRO A 76 -0.97 -10.55 -10.16
C PRO A 76 -1.39 -12.02 -9.89
N ASP A 77 -0.51 -12.98 -10.18
CA ASP A 77 -0.78 -14.39 -9.96
C ASP A 77 -0.19 -14.95 -8.66
N SER A 78 0.54 -14.18 -7.83
CA SER A 78 1.08 -14.67 -6.56
C SER A 78 0.14 -14.45 -5.37
N PHE A 79 -0.87 -13.60 -5.49
CA PHE A 79 -1.81 -13.29 -4.42
C PHE A 79 -3.24 -12.99 -4.89
N ASP A 80 -4.18 -13.08 -3.96
CA ASP A 80 -5.56 -12.66 -4.10
C ASP A 80 -5.88 -11.56 -3.08
N VAL A 81 -6.97 -10.84 -3.32
CA VAL A 81 -7.54 -9.88 -2.36
C VAL A 81 -8.77 -10.50 -1.71
N VAL A 82 -8.88 -10.42 -0.39
CA VAL A 82 -10.06 -10.83 0.37
C VAL A 82 -10.76 -9.60 0.95
N ALA A 83 -12.01 -9.39 0.56
CA ALA A 83 -12.85 -8.29 1.04
C ALA A 83 -14.06 -8.79 1.84
N GLY A 84 -14.66 -7.91 2.65
CA GLY A 84 -15.89 -8.22 3.40
C GLY A 84 -15.69 -9.28 4.48
N VAL A 85 -14.54 -9.25 5.14
CA VAL A 85 -14.19 -10.14 6.26
C VAL A 85 -13.94 -9.32 7.51
N TYR A 86 -14.42 -9.80 8.64
CA TYR A 86 -14.06 -9.33 9.97
C TYR A 86 -13.13 -10.35 10.65
N ASP A 87 -13.44 -11.63 10.54
CA ASP A 87 -12.68 -12.75 11.11
C ASP A 87 -12.01 -13.58 9.99
N LEU A 88 -10.70 -13.46 9.83
CA LEU A 88 -9.91 -14.17 8.82
C LEU A 88 -9.93 -15.71 8.95
N LYS A 89 -10.42 -16.26 10.07
CA LYS A 89 -10.56 -17.72 10.24
C LYS A 89 -11.98 -18.21 9.93
N ARG A 90 -12.99 -17.37 10.11
CA ARG A 90 -14.40 -17.78 10.09
C ARG A 90 -15.19 -17.22 8.92
N ASP A 91 -14.83 -16.04 8.46
CA ASP A 91 -15.57 -15.37 7.40
C ASP A 91 -15.06 -15.83 6.04
N ALA A 92 -15.99 -16.25 5.18
CA ALA A 92 -15.66 -16.66 3.82
C ALA A 92 -15.19 -15.46 2.99
N GLY A 93 -15.84 -14.30 3.16
CA GLY A 93 -15.56 -13.08 2.41
C GLY A 93 -15.73 -13.23 0.90
N GLN A 94 -15.18 -12.27 0.17
CA GLN A 94 -15.00 -12.33 -1.28
C GLN A 94 -13.51 -12.40 -1.58
N ARG A 95 -13.02 -13.59 -1.93
CA ARG A 95 -11.64 -13.78 -2.40
C ARG A 95 -11.58 -13.62 -3.91
N ILE A 96 -10.86 -12.60 -4.36
CA ILE A 96 -10.87 -12.13 -5.74
C ILE A 96 -9.44 -12.10 -6.28
N ALA A 97 -9.25 -12.70 -7.44
CA ALA A 97 -7.97 -12.71 -8.13
C ALA A 97 -7.58 -11.30 -8.60
N VAL A 98 -6.28 -11.03 -8.61
CA VAL A 98 -5.71 -9.77 -9.08
C VAL A 98 -5.58 -9.76 -10.60
N LYS A 99 -5.97 -8.65 -11.23
CA LYS A 99 -5.77 -8.38 -12.66
C LYS A 99 -4.45 -7.67 -12.91
N ARG A 100 -4.12 -6.68 -12.06
CA ARG A 100 -2.93 -5.83 -12.22
C ARG A 100 -2.41 -5.34 -10.88
N VAL A 101 -1.10 -5.16 -10.80
CA VAL A 101 -0.40 -4.46 -9.71
C VAL A 101 0.37 -3.27 -10.28
N ILE A 102 0.31 -2.13 -9.61
CA ILE A 102 0.98 -0.89 -10.03
C ILE A 102 1.63 -0.26 -8.81
N ALA A 103 2.93 -0.46 -8.65
CA ALA A 103 3.73 0.29 -7.69
C ALA A 103 3.95 1.72 -8.20
N HIS A 104 4.11 2.68 -7.30
CA HIS A 104 4.47 4.02 -7.72
C HIS A 104 5.86 4.00 -8.39
N PRO A 105 6.06 4.59 -9.58
CA PRO A 105 7.31 4.48 -10.34
C PRO A 105 8.52 5.10 -9.62
N SER A 106 8.27 6.05 -8.71
CA SER A 106 9.29 6.68 -7.86
C SER A 106 9.49 6.00 -6.50
N TYR A 107 8.84 4.84 -6.26
CA TYR A 107 9.01 4.09 -5.02
C TYR A 107 10.49 3.74 -4.79
N ASN A 108 10.97 4.02 -3.59
CA ASN A 108 12.36 3.76 -3.20
C ASN A 108 12.40 2.78 -2.03
N ILE A 109 12.88 1.56 -2.27
CA ILE A 109 12.93 0.49 -1.27
C ILE A 109 13.83 0.78 -0.06
N ASN A 110 14.79 1.69 -0.20
CA ASN A 110 15.72 2.05 0.87
C ASN A 110 15.14 3.12 1.80
N THR A 111 14.39 4.07 1.25
CA THR A 111 13.79 5.17 2.03
C THR A 111 12.31 4.95 2.34
N LEU A 112 11.64 4.03 1.64
CA LEU A 112 10.17 3.87 1.62
C LEU A 112 9.44 5.19 1.28
N ASP A 113 10.08 6.07 0.51
CA ASP A 113 9.38 7.21 -0.07
C ASP A 113 8.56 6.74 -1.29
N PHE A 114 7.47 7.44 -1.59
CA PHE A 114 6.48 7.04 -2.60
C PHE A 114 5.92 5.63 -2.36
N ASP A 115 5.72 5.24 -1.10
CA ASP A 115 5.23 3.92 -0.71
C ASP A 115 3.71 3.78 -0.85
N ILE A 116 3.26 3.76 -2.09
CA ILE A 116 1.85 3.65 -2.49
C ILE A 116 1.74 2.78 -3.74
N ALA A 117 0.72 1.93 -3.80
CA ALA A 117 0.46 1.07 -4.93
C ALA A 117 -1.03 0.84 -5.13
N LEU A 118 -1.39 0.49 -6.37
CA LEU A 118 -2.72 0.10 -6.76
C LEU A 118 -2.77 -1.37 -7.17
N VAL A 119 -3.85 -2.02 -6.80
CA VAL A 119 -4.18 -3.39 -7.20
C VAL A 119 -5.54 -3.36 -7.88
N GLN A 120 -5.60 -3.72 -9.16
CA GLN A 120 -6.86 -3.90 -9.88
C GLN A 120 -7.33 -5.36 -9.72
N LEU A 121 -8.59 -5.54 -9.38
CA LEU A 121 -9.24 -6.83 -9.23
C LEU A 121 -9.76 -7.36 -10.57
N LYS A 122 -9.80 -8.69 -10.76
CA LYS A 122 -10.43 -9.30 -11.94
C LYS A 122 -11.95 -9.14 -11.96
N LYS A 123 -12.58 -8.90 -10.81
CA LYS A 123 -14.02 -8.69 -10.67
C LYS A 123 -14.29 -7.54 -9.71
N PRO A 124 -15.26 -6.66 -10.01
CA PRO A 124 -15.65 -5.60 -9.10
C PRO A 124 -16.37 -6.15 -7.88
N ILE A 125 -16.15 -5.52 -6.73
CA ILE A 125 -16.90 -5.68 -5.49
C ILE A 125 -18.05 -4.67 -5.52
N THR A 126 -19.28 -5.16 -5.64
CA THR A 126 -20.47 -4.29 -5.80
C THR A 126 -21.24 -4.03 -4.50
N ASN A 127 -21.01 -4.84 -3.46
CA ASN A 127 -21.74 -4.77 -2.19
C ASN A 127 -21.03 -3.93 -1.12
N ILE A 128 -19.95 -3.24 -1.47
CA ILE A 128 -19.15 -2.41 -0.57
C ILE A 128 -18.97 -1.06 -1.24
N THR A 129 -19.37 0.02 -0.56
CA THR A 129 -19.09 1.38 -1.02
C THR A 129 -17.61 1.69 -0.76
N PRO A 130 -16.81 2.03 -1.78
CA PRO A 130 -15.39 2.34 -1.59
C PRO A 130 -15.15 3.51 -0.63
N VAL A 131 -13.98 3.52 0.03
CA VAL A 131 -13.61 4.59 0.96
C VAL A 131 -13.27 5.87 0.18
N ALA A 132 -13.76 7.01 0.66
CA ALA A 132 -13.39 8.31 0.10
C ALA A 132 -11.92 8.63 0.43
N LEU A 133 -11.20 9.23 -0.51
CA LEU A 133 -9.83 9.70 -0.27
C LEU A 133 -9.87 11.05 0.46
N ASN A 134 -8.93 11.27 1.39
CA ASN A 134 -8.61 12.62 1.82
C ASN A 134 -7.73 13.28 0.75
N ASP A 135 -8.35 13.94 -0.21
CA ASP A 135 -7.73 14.48 -1.41
C ASP A 135 -7.19 15.92 -1.25
N ASN A 136 -7.66 16.66 -0.26
CA ASN A 136 -7.23 18.03 -0.04
C ASN A 136 -5.83 18.12 0.58
N ARG A 137 -4.84 18.52 -0.23
CA ARG A 137 -3.46 18.78 0.21
C ARG A 137 -3.32 19.93 1.20
N ALA A 138 -4.29 20.84 1.25
CA ALA A 138 -4.29 21.97 2.18
C ALA A 138 -4.77 21.59 3.60
N ASP A 139 -5.34 20.40 3.78
CA ASP A 139 -5.83 19.96 5.09
C ASP A 139 -4.66 19.71 6.04
N SER A 140 -4.55 20.56 7.07
CA SER A 140 -3.71 20.26 8.21
C SER A 140 -4.39 19.19 9.05
N LEU A 141 -3.83 17.98 9.03
CA LEU A 141 -4.31 16.87 9.84
C LEU A 141 -3.63 16.78 11.21
N THR A 142 -2.70 17.69 11.53
CA THR A 142 -2.01 17.67 12.83
C THR A 142 -3.00 17.79 13.99
N GLY A 143 -2.90 16.87 14.95
CA GLY A 143 -3.79 16.76 16.10
C GLY A 143 -5.12 16.07 15.82
N VAL A 144 -5.46 15.77 14.56
CA VAL A 144 -6.66 15.01 14.22
C VAL A 144 -6.51 13.58 14.70
N MET A 145 -7.53 13.09 15.41
CA MET A 145 -7.61 11.68 15.77
C MET A 145 -7.89 10.85 14.53
N SER A 146 -7.03 9.87 14.30
CA SER A 146 -7.13 8.90 13.22
C SER A 146 -7.35 7.50 13.76
N THR A 147 -7.90 6.62 12.94
CA THR A 147 -8.08 5.21 13.24
C THR A 147 -7.28 4.37 12.27
N VAL A 148 -6.41 3.52 12.79
CA VAL A 148 -5.74 2.47 12.01
C VAL A 148 -6.45 1.16 12.29
N VAL A 149 -6.65 0.38 11.24
CA VAL A 149 -7.49 -0.81 11.30
C VAL A 149 -6.85 -1.94 10.49
N GLY A 150 -6.80 -3.14 11.06
CA GLY A 150 -6.16 -4.28 10.39
C GLY A 150 -6.13 -5.57 11.23
N TRP A 151 -5.37 -6.54 10.72
CA TRP A 151 -5.11 -7.83 11.36
C TRP A 151 -3.64 -8.04 11.68
N GLY A 152 -2.87 -6.95 11.77
CA GLY A 152 -1.46 -6.98 12.09
C GLY A 152 -1.17 -7.47 13.50
N ASN A 153 0.10 -7.74 13.72
CA ASN A 153 0.68 -8.16 14.97
C ASN A 153 0.31 -7.19 16.09
N MET A 154 0.05 -7.74 17.26
CA MET A 154 -0.44 -6.98 18.40
C MET A 154 0.60 -6.82 19.49
N SER A 155 1.76 -7.42 19.29
CA SER A 155 2.86 -7.41 20.23
C SER A 155 4.09 -6.84 19.54
N ALA A 156 4.80 -5.97 20.25
CA ALA A 156 6.09 -5.46 19.82
C ALA A 156 7.22 -6.50 20.03
N ASP A 157 6.97 -7.52 20.86
CA ASP A 157 8.00 -8.42 21.38
C ASP A 157 7.92 -9.85 20.80
N PHE A 158 6.75 -10.27 20.28
CA PHE A 158 6.52 -11.62 19.76
C PHE A 158 5.41 -11.66 18.70
N ASP A 159 5.32 -12.76 17.96
CA ASP A 159 4.26 -12.95 16.96
C ASP A 159 2.91 -13.26 17.62
N PHE A 160 2.02 -12.29 17.61
CA PHE A 160 0.63 -12.45 18.05
C PHE A 160 -0.30 -11.75 17.07
N PHE A 161 -0.78 -12.51 16.07
CA PHE A 161 -1.69 -12.02 15.04
C PHE A 161 -3.15 -12.32 15.40
N PRO A 162 -4.05 -11.33 15.35
CA PRO A 162 -5.47 -11.59 15.52
C PRO A 162 -6.08 -12.26 14.30
N HIS A 163 -7.14 -12.99 14.56
CA HIS A 163 -8.05 -13.43 13.50
C HIS A 163 -9.17 -12.43 13.27
N ARG A 164 -9.59 -11.67 14.30
CA ARG A 164 -10.61 -10.63 14.20
C ARG A 164 -10.00 -9.27 13.88
N LEU A 165 -10.70 -8.46 13.11
CA LEU A 165 -10.27 -7.12 12.77
C LEU A 165 -10.15 -6.27 14.03
N GLN A 166 -9.10 -5.46 14.07
CA GLN A 166 -8.77 -4.60 15.20
C GLN A 166 -8.74 -3.15 14.76
N GLU A 167 -8.94 -2.26 15.72
CA GLU A 167 -8.77 -0.83 15.54
C GLU A 167 -7.92 -0.21 16.64
N VAL A 168 -7.19 0.85 16.29
CA VAL A 168 -6.48 1.70 17.25
C VAL A 168 -6.62 3.16 16.85
N GLN A 169 -6.85 4.02 17.85
CA GLN A 169 -6.92 5.46 17.65
C GLN A 169 -5.59 6.14 17.98
N LEU A 170 -5.06 6.87 16.99
CA LEU A 170 -3.77 7.56 17.07
C LEU A 170 -3.94 9.02 16.64
N PRO A 171 -3.39 10.00 17.37
CA PRO A 171 -3.34 11.38 16.88
C PRO A 171 -2.32 11.49 15.75
N ILE A 172 -2.68 12.21 14.69
CA ILE A 172 -1.73 12.58 13.64
C ILE A 172 -0.79 13.65 14.16
N VAL A 173 0.51 13.48 13.93
CA VAL A 173 1.58 14.35 14.42
C VAL A 173 2.12 15.20 13.27
N SER A 174 2.62 16.40 13.59
CA SER A 174 3.24 17.25 12.58
C SER A 174 4.52 16.58 12.03
N ASN A 175 4.82 16.80 10.73
CA ASN A 175 6.06 16.30 10.15
C ASN A 175 7.29 16.91 10.85
N GLN A 176 7.19 18.11 11.40
CA GLN A 176 8.27 18.75 12.16
C GLN A 176 8.56 17.99 13.46
N ASP A 177 7.55 17.71 14.27
CA ASP A 177 7.73 17.00 15.53
C ASP A 177 8.20 15.56 15.29
N CYS A 178 7.67 14.91 14.25
CA CYS A 178 8.11 13.58 13.87
C CYS A 178 9.60 13.56 13.46
N LYS A 179 10.07 14.54 12.68
CA LYS A 179 11.49 14.70 12.33
C LYS A 179 12.37 14.90 13.57
N LEU A 180 11.91 15.72 14.52
CA LEU A 180 12.65 15.99 15.76
C LEU A 180 12.83 14.73 16.60
N VAL A 181 11.78 13.92 16.74
CA VAL A 181 11.83 12.65 17.47
C VAL A 181 12.74 11.65 16.75
N ASN A 182 12.60 11.49 15.42
CA ASN A 182 13.42 10.56 14.64
C ASN A 182 14.92 10.93 14.64
N ALA A 183 15.25 12.23 14.69
CA ALA A 183 16.63 12.69 14.81
C ALA A 183 17.27 12.30 16.17
N GLN A 184 16.47 12.15 17.22
CA GLN A 184 16.95 11.78 18.56
C GLN A 184 17.19 10.27 18.71
N THR A 185 16.49 9.43 17.93
CA THR A 185 16.48 7.97 18.09
C THR A 185 17.39 7.21 17.13
N GLN A 186 18.32 7.91 16.45
CA GLN A 186 19.15 7.33 15.37
C GLN A 186 18.32 6.59 14.32
N ALA A 187 17.20 7.20 13.91
CA ALA A 187 16.25 6.53 13.04
C ALA A 187 16.87 6.14 11.69
N SER A 188 16.48 4.99 11.16
CA SER A 188 16.97 4.47 9.88
C SER A 188 16.58 5.36 8.69
N LEU A 189 17.19 5.15 7.52
CA LEU A 189 16.83 5.86 6.29
C LEU A 189 15.33 5.76 5.94
N ARG A 190 14.66 4.68 6.33
CA ARG A 190 13.21 4.48 6.14
C ARG A 190 12.35 5.45 6.96
N GLN A 191 12.91 5.95 8.06
CA GLN A 191 12.28 6.88 8.99
C GLN A 191 12.54 8.36 8.64
N VAL A 192 13.24 8.63 7.53
CA VAL A 192 13.35 9.99 7.01
C VAL A 192 11.96 10.46 6.54
N ILE A 193 11.48 11.54 7.15
CA ILE A 193 10.14 12.08 6.90
C ILE A 193 10.21 13.12 5.76
N THR A 194 9.64 12.77 4.62
CA THR A 194 9.40 13.68 3.48
C THR A 194 7.98 14.24 3.56
N ASP A 195 7.61 15.14 2.65
CA ASP A 195 6.24 15.69 2.61
C ASP A 195 5.20 14.64 2.17
N ASN A 196 5.66 13.58 1.48
CA ASN A 196 4.88 12.41 1.10
C ASN A 196 4.54 11.48 2.27
N LYS A 197 5.17 11.70 3.43
CA LYS A 197 4.96 10.92 4.63
C LYS A 197 4.20 11.75 5.67
N MET A 198 3.53 11.04 6.56
CA MET A 198 2.92 11.58 7.78
C MET A 198 3.16 10.62 8.93
N CYS A 199 3.06 11.14 10.15
CA CYS A 199 3.25 10.34 11.34
C CYS A 199 1.98 10.35 12.19
N ALA A 200 1.72 9.25 12.89
CA ALA A 200 0.67 9.16 13.88
C ALA A 200 1.12 8.33 15.07
N GLY A 201 0.65 8.70 16.26
CA GLY A 201 0.97 7.98 17.49
C GLY A 201 1.17 8.90 18.68
N TYR A 202 1.30 8.28 19.85
CA TYR A 202 1.57 8.99 21.10
C TYR A 202 3.07 9.02 21.35
N ILE A 203 3.60 10.16 21.80
CA ILE A 203 5.02 10.30 22.13
C ILE A 203 5.48 9.30 23.21
N SER A 204 4.57 8.92 24.11
CA SER A 204 4.78 7.92 25.15
C SER A 204 4.84 6.48 24.62
N GLY A 205 4.54 6.25 23.34
CA GLY A 205 4.30 4.91 22.81
C GLY A 205 3.04 4.29 23.38
N GLY A 206 3.03 2.95 23.46
CA GLY A 206 1.93 2.14 23.99
C GLY A 206 0.79 1.87 23.01
N LYS A 207 0.69 2.64 21.91
CA LYS A 207 -0.26 2.38 20.81
C LYS A 207 0.34 2.61 19.45
N ASP A 208 0.18 1.65 18.53
CA ASP A 208 0.68 1.75 17.16
C ASP A 208 0.13 0.64 16.25
N SER A 209 0.22 0.85 14.94
CA SER A 209 0.13 -0.22 13.93
C SER A 209 1.37 -1.12 13.96
N CYS A 210 1.27 -2.36 13.48
CA CYS A 210 2.40 -3.29 13.50
C CYS A 210 2.47 -4.22 12.28
N GLN A 211 3.35 -5.23 12.29
CA GLN A 211 3.57 -6.11 11.14
C GLN A 211 2.26 -6.74 10.67
N GLY A 212 1.97 -6.73 9.36
CA GLY A 212 0.71 -7.24 8.83
C GLY A 212 -0.40 -6.19 8.72
N ASP A 213 -0.28 -5.02 9.36
CA ASP A 213 -1.12 -3.85 9.04
C ASP A 213 -0.59 -3.07 7.83
N SER A 214 0.65 -3.35 7.39
CA SER A 214 1.29 -2.79 6.20
C SER A 214 0.34 -2.70 5.01
N GLY A 215 0.26 -1.52 4.38
CA GLY A 215 -0.65 -1.26 3.28
C GLY A 215 -2.11 -1.01 3.68
N GLY A 216 -2.47 -1.26 4.94
CA GLY A 216 -3.78 -0.96 5.51
C GLY A 216 -4.02 0.54 5.71
N PRO A 217 -5.27 0.92 6.04
CA PRO A 217 -5.67 2.32 6.11
C PRO A 217 -5.27 3.01 7.42
N LEU A 218 -4.94 4.30 7.30
CA LEU A 218 -5.13 5.28 8.35
C LEU A 218 -6.30 6.18 7.96
N LEU A 219 -7.40 6.05 8.71
CA LEU A 219 -8.67 6.73 8.47
C LEU A 219 -8.82 7.97 9.34
N ILE A 220 -9.40 9.03 8.81
CA ILE A 220 -9.88 10.17 9.58
C ILE A 220 -11.40 10.28 9.42
N LYS A 221 -12.09 10.81 10.43
CA LYS A 221 -13.53 11.00 10.38
C LYS A 221 -13.86 12.48 10.15
N LYS A 222 -14.61 12.80 9.09
CA LYS A 222 -15.17 14.14 8.83
C LYS A 222 -16.68 13.99 8.61
N ASN A 223 -17.50 14.77 9.32
CA ASN A 223 -18.96 14.74 9.20
C ASN A 223 -19.54 13.30 9.28
N ASP A 224 -19.06 12.51 10.23
CA ASP A 224 -19.39 11.10 10.43
C ASP A 224 -19.03 10.13 9.31
N GLN A 225 -18.27 10.56 8.30
CA GLN A 225 -17.75 9.71 7.23
C GLN A 225 -16.24 9.48 7.38
N PHE A 226 -15.79 8.26 7.07
CA PHE A 226 -14.38 7.92 7.06
C PHE A 226 -13.74 8.30 5.72
N TYR A 227 -12.57 8.92 5.81
CA TYR A 227 -11.71 9.27 4.68
C TYR A 227 -10.34 8.62 4.87
N LEU A 228 -9.78 8.08 3.79
CA LEU A 228 -8.45 7.51 3.77
C LEU A 228 -7.41 8.63 3.71
N ALA A 229 -6.74 8.88 4.83
CA ALA A 229 -5.72 9.93 4.96
C ALA A 229 -4.30 9.39 4.78
N GLY A 230 -4.06 8.16 5.20
CA GLY A 230 -2.77 7.52 5.12
C GLY A 230 -2.81 6.04 4.79
N ILE A 231 -1.65 5.50 4.41
CA ILE A 231 -1.40 4.07 4.18
C ILE A 231 -0.28 3.65 5.13
N VAL A 232 -0.47 2.58 5.88
CA VAL A 232 0.56 2.04 6.80
C VAL A 232 1.81 1.67 5.99
N SER A 233 2.95 2.29 6.31
CA SER A 233 4.21 2.10 5.57
C SER A 233 5.31 1.49 6.43
N SER A 234 5.71 2.17 7.51
CA SER A 234 6.82 1.72 8.35
C SER A 234 6.75 2.25 9.78
N GLY A 235 7.65 1.78 10.64
CA GLY A 235 7.82 2.22 12.02
C GLY A 235 9.19 1.79 12.56
N ASN A 236 9.60 2.34 13.70
CA ASN A 236 10.77 1.86 14.43
C ASN A 236 10.30 1.02 15.62
N GLY A 237 10.12 -0.29 15.38
CA GLY A 237 9.33 -1.13 16.28
C GLY A 237 7.85 -0.74 16.24
N CYS A 238 7.06 -1.33 17.13
CA CYS A 238 5.65 -1.01 17.29
C CYS A 238 5.43 -0.44 18.68
N ALA A 239 4.78 0.73 18.76
CA ALA A 239 4.36 1.36 20.01
C ALA A 239 5.49 1.62 21.02
N LEU A 240 6.73 1.75 20.54
CA LEU A 240 7.84 2.16 21.38
C LEU A 240 7.70 3.64 21.77
N PRO A 241 8.09 4.03 22.99
CA PRO A 241 8.23 5.44 23.34
C PRO A 241 9.18 6.14 22.37
N LEU A 242 8.87 7.40 22.03
CA LEU A 242 9.66 8.19 21.08
C LEU A 242 9.79 7.55 19.68
N ALA A 243 8.80 6.76 19.26
CA ALA A 243 8.70 6.22 17.92
C ALA A 243 7.27 6.37 17.41
N TYR A 244 7.07 7.21 16.39
CA TYR A 244 5.78 7.32 15.71
C TYR A 244 5.70 6.32 14.56
N GLY A 245 4.49 5.81 14.30
CA GLY A 245 4.21 5.10 13.05
C GLY A 245 4.29 6.07 11.87
N VAL A 246 4.81 5.60 10.74
CA VAL A 246 4.99 6.36 9.49
C VAL A 246 4.05 5.82 8.41
N TYR A 247 3.31 6.74 7.81
CA TYR A 247 2.28 6.46 6.84
C TYR A 247 2.51 7.28 5.57
N THR A 248 2.15 6.74 4.42
CA THR A 248 2.14 7.48 3.15
C THR A 248 0.94 8.44 3.14
N ARG A 249 1.16 9.73 2.88
CA ARG A 249 0.13 10.78 2.84
C ARG A 249 -0.66 10.72 1.53
N VAL A 250 -1.90 10.22 1.59
CA VAL A 250 -2.72 9.97 0.40
C VAL A 250 -2.98 11.22 -0.45
N ALA A 251 -3.19 12.38 0.18
CA ALA A 251 -3.45 13.65 -0.52
C ALA A 251 -2.38 14.02 -1.57
N ASN A 252 -1.12 13.59 -1.36
CA ASN A 252 -0.03 13.87 -2.30
C ASN A 252 -0.03 12.98 -3.54
N PHE A 253 -0.85 11.93 -3.55
CA PHE A 253 -0.86 10.89 -4.58
C PHE A 253 -2.20 10.77 -5.31
N VAL A 254 -3.14 11.68 -5.07
CA VAL A 254 -4.45 11.68 -5.76
C VAL A 254 -4.27 11.70 -7.28
N ASP A 255 -3.36 12.54 -7.81
CA ASP A 255 -3.09 12.60 -9.25
C ASP A 255 -2.57 11.26 -9.80
N PHE A 256 -1.75 10.55 -9.03
CA PHE A 256 -1.29 9.22 -9.40
C PHE A 256 -2.45 8.22 -9.39
N ILE A 257 -3.27 8.24 -8.33
CA ILE A 257 -4.43 7.35 -8.21
C ILE A 257 -5.40 7.58 -9.37
N ASP A 258 -5.85 8.82 -9.55
CA ASP A 258 -6.81 9.24 -10.56
C ASP A 258 -6.34 8.88 -11.96
N LYS A 259 -5.05 9.18 -12.27
CA LYS A 259 -4.46 8.81 -13.55
C LYS A 259 -4.52 7.31 -13.81
N GLN A 260 -4.19 6.47 -12.84
CA GLN A 260 -4.14 5.03 -13.07
C GLN A 260 -5.54 4.41 -13.17
N ILE A 261 -6.47 4.79 -12.30
CA ILE A 261 -7.81 4.18 -12.30
C ILE A 261 -8.63 4.56 -13.54
N HIS A 262 -8.32 5.69 -14.19
CA HIS A 262 -8.99 6.15 -15.42
C HIS A 262 -8.25 5.81 -16.72
N ILE A 263 -7.13 5.08 -16.66
CA ILE A 263 -6.51 4.56 -17.89
C ILE A 263 -7.43 3.52 -18.51
N ASP A 264 -7.76 3.70 -19.79
CA ASP A 264 -8.32 2.63 -20.62
C ASP A 264 -7.20 1.63 -20.97
N TYR A 265 -6.99 0.68 -20.07
CA TYR A 265 -5.96 -0.34 -20.24
C TYR A 265 -6.23 -1.25 -21.43
N LEU A 266 -7.50 -1.48 -21.79
CA LEU A 266 -7.86 -2.29 -22.95
C LEU A 266 -7.44 -1.58 -24.22
N ALA A 267 -7.84 -0.32 -24.40
CA ALA A 267 -7.44 0.46 -25.57
C ALA A 267 -5.93 0.66 -25.69
N LYS A 268 -5.19 0.66 -24.57
CA LYS A 268 -3.71 0.73 -24.58
C LYS A 268 -3.03 -0.61 -24.85
N ALA A 269 -3.70 -1.72 -24.58
CA ALA A 269 -3.17 -3.07 -24.74
C ALA A 269 -3.57 -3.70 -26.08
N ASP A 270 -4.70 -3.28 -26.65
CA ASP A 270 -5.19 -3.67 -27.98
C ASP A 270 -4.48 -2.82 -29.06
N ILE A 271 -3.30 -3.28 -29.48
CA ILE A 271 -2.42 -2.59 -30.43
C ILE A 271 -2.94 -2.77 -31.86
N ASN A 272 -3.51 -3.94 -32.16
CA ASN A 272 -4.04 -4.23 -33.49
C ASN A 272 -5.48 -3.72 -33.70
N GLN A 273 -6.14 -3.23 -32.64
CA GLN A 273 -7.49 -2.67 -32.61
C GLN A 273 -8.57 -3.67 -33.01
N ASP A 274 -8.39 -4.95 -32.71
CA ASP A 274 -9.37 -6.01 -32.98
C ASP A 274 -10.35 -6.25 -31.82
N GLY A 275 -10.19 -5.52 -30.72
CA GLY A 275 -11.01 -5.60 -29.52
C GLY A 275 -10.63 -6.72 -28.56
N ILE A 276 -9.55 -7.47 -28.83
CA ILE A 276 -9.12 -8.62 -28.05
C ILE A 276 -7.65 -8.45 -27.68
N VAL A 277 -7.34 -8.38 -26.38
CA VAL A 277 -5.94 -8.35 -25.92
C VAL A 277 -5.37 -9.76 -25.92
N ASP A 278 -4.53 -10.09 -26.91
CA ASP A 278 -3.91 -11.41 -27.08
C ASP A 278 -2.44 -11.37 -27.51
N SER A 279 -1.89 -12.51 -27.94
CA SER A 279 -0.49 -12.60 -28.40
C SER A 279 -0.19 -11.80 -29.67
N LYS A 280 -1.20 -11.45 -30.48
CA LYS A 280 -1.04 -10.62 -31.67
C LYS A 280 -0.76 -9.17 -31.31
N ASP A 281 -1.31 -8.64 -30.21
CA ASP A 281 -0.95 -7.30 -29.74
C ASP A 281 0.49 -7.22 -29.31
N LYS A 282 0.97 -8.29 -28.67
CA LYS A 282 2.38 -8.41 -28.30
C LYS A 282 3.28 -8.37 -29.54
N GLU A 283 2.93 -9.12 -30.58
CA GLU A 283 3.66 -9.11 -31.85
C GLU A 283 3.57 -7.73 -32.53
N ALA A 284 2.38 -7.13 -32.57
CA ALA A 284 2.17 -5.81 -33.15
C ALA A 284 2.98 -4.73 -32.41
N LYS A 285 3.04 -4.80 -31.07
CA LYS A 285 3.86 -3.90 -30.25
C LYS A 285 5.35 -4.08 -30.54
N TYR A 286 5.81 -5.32 -30.71
CA TYR A 286 7.19 -5.60 -31.08
C TYR A 286 7.54 -5.03 -32.47
N VAL A 287 6.66 -5.19 -33.45
CA VAL A 287 6.81 -4.58 -34.79
C VAL A 287 6.80 -3.05 -34.72
N GLU A 288 5.94 -2.43 -33.90
CA GLU A 288 5.93 -0.98 -33.66
C GLU A 288 7.30 -0.47 -33.15
N MET A 289 7.94 -1.22 -32.23
CA MET A 289 9.29 -0.88 -31.76
C MET A 289 10.34 -0.98 -32.86
N GLN A 290 10.29 -2.04 -33.68
CA GLN A 290 11.22 -2.21 -34.79
C GLN A 290 11.09 -1.06 -35.80
N ASN A 291 9.86 -0.67 -36.13
CA ASN A 291 9.58 0.49 -36.98
C ASN A 291 10.13 1.77 -36.34
N THR A 292 9.92 1.97 -35.03
CA THR A 292 10.45 3.14 -34.30
C THR A 292 11.98 3.21 -34.31
N THR A 293 12.66 2.06 -34.26
CA THR A 293 14.12 1.98 -34.41
C THR A 293 14.55 2.30 -35.84
N ARG A 294 13.89 1.73 -36.84
CA ARG A 294 14.16 2.00 -38.25
C ARG A 294 14.01 3.49 -38.55
N ASP A 295 12.92 4.11 -38.12
CA ASP A 295 12.64 5.52 -38.37
C ASP A 295 13.69 6.41 -37.71
N TYR A 296 14.16 6.08 -36.49
CA TYR A 296 15.29 6.77 -35.86
C TYR A 296 16.59 6.63 -36.67
N VAL A 297 16.89 5.43 -37.18
CA VAL A 297 18.09 5.19 -37.99
C VAL A 297 18.04 6.01 -39.28
N GLU A 298 16.91 5.97 -39.98
CA GLU A 298 16.74 6.65 -41.27
C GLU A 298 16.68 8.17 -41.15
N GLN A 299 16.01 8.69 -40.13
CA GLN A 299 15.72 10.13 -40.02
C GLN A 299 16.71 10.90 -39.16
N CYS A 300 17.37 10.24 -38.20
CA CYS A 300 18.26 10.90 -37.25
C CYS A 300 19.70 10.41 -37.37
N TRP A 301 19.90 9.09 -37.42
CA TRP A 301 21.25 8.52 -37.40
C TRP A 301 22.01 8.73 -38.71
N LEU A 302 21.45 8.25 -39.82
CA LEU A 302 22.10 8.26 -41.12
C LEU A 302 22.19 9.67 -41.71
N THR A 303 21.26 10.54 -41.34
CA THR A 303 21.25 11.96 -41.69
C THR A 303 22.18 12.81 -40.83
N ALA A 304 22.75 12.23 -39.75
CA ALA A 304 23.52 12.93 -38.74
C ALA A 304 22.79 14.14 -38.14
N ASP A 305 21.47 14.06 -37.97
CA ASP A 305 20.68 15.11 -37.33
C ASP A 305 20.91 15.13 -35.81
N MET A 306 21.72 16.08 -35.35
CA MET A 306 22.09 16.24 -33.95
C MET A 306 20.90 16.50 -33.02
N SER A 307 19.77 17.01 -33.53
CA SER A 307 18.61 17.33 -32.70
C SER A 307 17.89 16.08 -32.18
N CYS A 308 18.01 14.96 -32.88
CA CYS A 308 17.36 13.70 -32.52
C CYS A 308 18.28 12.49 -32.51
N GLY A 309 19.45 12.56 -33.14
CA GLY A 309 20.43 11.47 -33.24
C GLY A 309 21.30 11.31 -31.99
N ASP A 310 21.69 12.41 -31.34
CA ASP A 310 22.49 12.39 -30.11
C ASP A 310 21.58 12.18 -28.90
N LEU A 311 21.38 10.92 -28.54
CA LEU A 311 20.52 10.54 -27.43
C LEU A 311 21.26 10.58 -26.10
N ASN A 312 22.60 10.53 -26.11
CA ASN A 312 23.42 10.48 -24.92
C ASN A 312 23.97 11.85 -24.48
N GLY A 313 23.89 12.87 -25.34
CA GLY A 313 24.27 14.25 -25.07
C GLY A 313 25.75 14.56 -25.22
N ASP A 314 26.55 13.66 -25.83
CA ASP A 314 27.99 13.85 -26.00
C ASP A 314 28.38 14.55 -27.31
N LYS A 315 27.38 15.05 -28.05
CA LYS A 315 27.51 15.79 -29.32
C LYS A 315 28.10 14.94 -30.43
N LYS A 316 27.94 13.63 -30.34
CA LYS A 316 28.29 12.67 -31.39
C LYS A 316 27.08 11.78 -31.64
N ILE A 317 26.99 11.30 -32.88
CA ILE A 317 26.03 10.28 -33.26
C ILE A 317 26.86 9.05 -33.58
N ASP A 318 26.88 8.10 -32.67
CA ASP A 318 27.57 6.83 -32.84
C ASP A 318 26.87 5.69 -32.14
N TRP A 319 27.39 4.46 -32.29
CA TRP A 319 26.78 3.21 -31.82
C TRP A 319 26.19 3.26 -30.39
N ARG A 320 26.70 4.14 -29.51
CA ARG A 320 26.18 4.36 -28.16
C ARG A 320 24.77 4.94 -28.15
N ASP A 321 24.41 5.82 -29.09
CA ASP A 321 23.06 6.36 -29.22
C ASP A 321 22.07 5.29 -29.69
N LEU A 322 22.49 4.38 -30.57
CA LEU A 322 21.64 3.30 -31.08
C LEU A 322 21.40 2.27 -29.99
N SER A 323 22.45 1.98 -29.20
CA SER A 323 22.33 1.17 -28.00
C SER A 323 21.34 1.80 -27.00
N LYS A 324 21.44 3.12 -26.76
CA LYS A 324 20.51 3.84 -25.88
C LYS A 324 19.08 3.84 -26.41
N LYS A 325 18.86 4.04 -27.72
CA LYS A 325 17.55 3.96 -28.37
C LYS A 325 16.92 2.57 -28.16
N THR A 326 17.70 1.52 -28.43
CA THR A 326 17.27 0.13 -28.30
C THR A 326 16.90 -0.18 -26.85
N ALA A 327 17.76 0.16 -25.90
CA ALA A 327 17.51 -0.04 -24.48
C ALA A 327 16.25 0.71 -23.99
N ASN A 328 16.03 1.94 -24.45
CA ASN A 328 14.82 2.71 -24.11
C ASN A 328 13.54 2.05 -24.65
N LEU A 329 13.59 1.51 -25.87
CA LEU A 329 12.44 0.81 -26.45
C LEU A 329 12.18 -0.52 -25.76
N GLU A 330 13.21 -1.31 -25.45
CA GLU A 330 13.09 -2.54 -24.68
C GLU A 330 12.48 -2.29 -23.30
N LEU A 331 12.93 -1.24 -22.61
CA LEU A 331 12.34 -0.83 -21.34
C LEU A 331 10.87 -0.44 -21.49
N ALA A 332 10.51 0.34 -22.52
CA ALA A 332 9.13 0.74 -22.78
C ALA A 332 8.23 -0.47 -23.08
N TYR A 333 8.74 -1.45 -23.83
CA TYR A 333 8.04 -2.68 -24.14
C TYR A 333 7.81 -3.57 -22.91
N ASN A 334 8.86 -3.79 -22.11
CA ASN A 334 8.73 -4.56 -20.87
C ASN A 334 7.76 -3.86 -19.91
N THR A 335 7.82 -2.54 -19.79
CA THR A 335 6.87 -1.75 -19.00
C THR A 335 5.45 -1.95 -19.51
N TRP A 336 5.23 -1.91 -20.83
CA TRP A 336 3.92 -2.16 -21.44
C TRP A 336 3.44 -3.61 -21.18
N LEU A 337 4.33 -4.60 -21.27
CA LEU A 337 4.01 -6.00 -20.95
C LEU A 337 3.55 -6.18 -19.50
N GLU A 338 4.21 -5.52 -18.56
CA GLU A 338 3.93 -5.67 -17.13
C GLU A 338 2.65 -4.93 -16.70
N THR A 339 2.42 -3.75 -17.29
CA THR A 339 1.40 -2.81 -16.84
C THR A 339 0.14 -2.77 -17.71
N MET A 340 0.25 -2.96 -19.02
CA MET A 340 -0.86 -2.81 -19.97
C MET A 340 -1.31 -4.16 -20.52
N TRP A 341 -0.38 -4.92 -21.11
CA TRP A 341 -0.65 -6.18 -21.79
C TRP A 341 -0.89 -7.31 -20.79
N ARG A 342 -2.15 -7.43 -20.37
CA ARG A 342 -2.66 -8.58 -19.64
C ARG A 342 -3.69 -9.23 -20.53
N PRO A 343 -3.37 -10.34 -21.22
CA PRO A 343 -4.35 -11.04 -22.02
C PRO A 343 -5.51 -11.41 -21.09
N GLU A 344 -6.73 -11.01 -21.47
CA GLU A 344 -7.91 -11.36 -20.70
C GLU A 344 -8.04 -12.89 -20.77
N GLN A 345 -7.77 -13.57 -19.65
CA GLN A 345 -8.08 -14.98 -19.47
C GLN A 345 -9.54 -15.15 -19.06
#